data_AF-A0A9P4MN22-F1
#
_entry.id   AF-A0A9P4MN22-F1
#
_cell.length_a   1.000
_cell.length_b   1.000
_cell.length_c   1.000
_cell.angle_alpha   90.00
_cell.angle_beta   90.00
_cell.angle_gamma   90.00
#
_symmetry.space_group_name_H-M   'P 1'
#
loop_
_entity.id
_entity.type
_entity.pdbx_description
1 polymer ?
#
loop_
_entity_poly.entity_id
_entity_poly.type
_entity_poly.pdbx_seq_one_letter_code
_entity_poly.pdbx_strand_id
1 'polypeptide(L)'
;MNHSFFTFGPEDSFISQTHAGLNYRNIPKSLKSLLRSEGLGQIYHVSLGPDEDSWVCSYRNSQGQVETAHGASIPRALESFLSSISPSPHLKVSFGPRHSTLESSRSFFASSPSGFRWSHLPDSLEDTLQSWLTPCGWKVGPPRIVVLGAGGAYFALSEHGDCDYSFEIDGGDFSALWQETVDEWEEESDFDWDDVDYISFNPSEANQFIAIRSSGSWAGSIDDSNAEALQSFATSYFPNSEPGWKPQEASEFPPRSDSAKGQGQPNSIPEHCKPNAVLQAHYRTWANSTATMITQALAVRNKHISEKLDMRDRKRVDAASNNSFTENTLSPRLLSGFPYLPEALTTCTLLHCVSHKSNEDGIRACKHDVERLFRASGLYNLEWLRKERLRWHPDRFGPLCEEEWREQGRRLAEEMWKVIDELIGELLASRE
;
A
#
# COMPACT_ATOMS: atom_id res chain seq x y z
N MET A 1 -13.59 1.50 21.60
CA MET A 1 -12.27 1.17 21.03
C MET A 1 -11.78 2.40 20.27
N ASN A 2 -10.48 2.66 20.24
CA ASN A 2 -9.93 3.69 19.35
C ASN A 2 -10.01 3.14 17.93
N HIS A 3 -10.68 3.86 17.03
CA HIS A 3 -10.69 3.51 15.62
C HIS A 3 -9.42 4.05 14.98
N SER A 4 -8.64 3.16 14.36
CA SER A 4 -7.51 3.55 13.53
C SER A 4 -8.04 4.15 12.22
N PHE A 5 -7.47 5.26 11.77
CA PHE A 5 -7.78 5.86 10.47
C PHE A 5 -6.54 6.49 9.84
N PHE A 6 -6.54 6.61 8.52
CA PHE A 6 -5.54 7.29 7.71
C PHE A 6 -6.24 8.10 6.61
N THR A 7 -6.00 9.39 6.57
CA THR A 7 -6.59 10.30 5.58
C THR A 7 -5.49 11.10 4.94
N PHE A 8 -5.58 11.19 3.62
CA PHE A 8 -4.74 12.03 2.79
C PHE A 8 -5.43 13.38 2.55
N GLY A 9 -4.64 14.42 2.36
CA GLY A 9 -5.07 15.75 1.95
C GLY A 9 -4.15 16.33 0.86
N PRO A 10 -4.29 17.62 0.53
CA PRO A 10 -3.46 18.28 -0.47
C PRO A 10 -2.02 18.48 0.03
N GLU A 11 -1.08 18.72 -0.89
CA GLU A 11 0.31 19.11 -0.58
C GLU A 11 1.05 18.11 0.34
N ASP A 12 0.95 16.83 0.01
CA ASP A 12 1.51 15.72 0.82
C ASP A 12 1.04 15.73 2.29
N SER A 13 -0.12 16.32 2.55
CA SER A 13 -0.70 16.30 3.89
C SER A 13 -1.35 14.96 4.17
N PHE A 14 -1.17 14.50 5.40
CA PHE A 14 -1.86 13.32 5.90
C PHE A 14 -2.09 13.45 7.41
N ILE A 15 -3.08 12.71 7.89
CA ILE A 15 -3.28 12.46 9.31
C ILE A 15 -3.65 11.01 9.52
N SER A 16 -3.00 10.39 10.49
CA SER A 16 -3.13 8.99 10.81
C SER A 16 -3.26 8.80 12.31
N GLN A 17 -4.20 7.97 12.73
CA GLN A 17 -4.38 7.55 14.11
C GLN A 17 -4.17 6.04 14.16
N THR A 18 -3.26 5.62 15.04
CA THR A 18 -3.02 4.22 15.38
C THR A 18 -3.14 4.03 16.89
N HIS A 19 -2.91 2.80 17.36
CA HIS A 19 -2.73 2.53 18.79
C HIS A 19 -1.48 3.19 19.38
N ALA A 20 -0.46 3.46 18.55
CA ALA A 20 0.77 4.15 19.00
C ALA A 20 0.56 5.66 19.19
N GLY A 21 -0.46 6.23 18.56
CA GLY A 21 -0.81 7.64 18.70
C GLY A 21 -1.25 8.28 17.39
N LEU A 22 -1.31 9.61 17.42
CA LEU A 22 -1.65 10.44 16.26
C LEU A 22 -0.35 10.88 15.56
N ASN A 23 -0.26 10.65 14.25
CA ASN A 23 0.83 11.11 13.40
C ASN A 23 0.26 11.90 12.22
N TYR A 24 0.83 13.06 11.91
CA TYR A 24 0.34 13.93 10.85
C TYR A 24 1.45 14.79 10.25
N ARG A 25 1.27 15.19 8.99
CA ARG A 25 2.16 16.10 8.25
C ARG A 25 1.33 17.09 7.44
N ASN A 26 1.83 18.32 7.33
CA ASN A 26 1.25 19.39 6.50
C ASN A 26 -0.26 19.66 6.67
N ILE A 27 -0.83 19.35 7.84
CA ILE A 27 -2.27 19.55 8.08
C ILE A 27 -2.67 21.03 8.15
N PRO A 28 -3.96 21.34 7.86
CA PRO A 28 -4.52 22.69 7.95
C PRO A 28 -4.23 23.39 9.29
N LYS A 29 -3.96 24.71 9.26
CA LYS A 29 -3.63 25.48 10.49
C LYS A 29 -4.76 25.49 11.52
N SER A 30 -6.00 25.57 11.05
CA SER A 30 -7.23 25.49 11.84
C SER A 30 -7.35 24.13 12.53
N LEU A 31 -7.17 23.02 11.79
CA LEU A 31 -7.14 21.67 12.34
C LEU A 31 -6.00 21.51 13.36
N LYS A 32 -4.80 22.00 13.03
CA LYS A 32 -3.65 21.98 13.96
C LYS A 32 -3.92 22.75 15.26
N SER A 33 -4.70 23.82 15.19
CA SER A 33 -5.12 24.58 16.37
C SER A 33 -6.12 23.80 17.21
N LEU A 34 -7.07 23.10 16.58
CA LEU A 34 -7.99 22.18 17.25
C LEU A 34 -7.24 21.05 17.95
N LEU A 35 -6.30 20.39 17.27
CA LEU A 35 -5.49 19.29 17.81
C LEU A 35 -4.60 19.69 18.99
N ARG A 36 -4.27 20.99 19.10
CA ARG A 36 -3.48 21.55 20.22
C ARG A 36 -4.34 22.12 21.34
N SER A 37 -5.66 22.15 21.17
CA SER A 37 -6.54 22.71 22.18
C SER A 37 -6.58 21.81 23.42
N GLU A 38 -6.55 22.41 24.61
CA GLU A 38 -6.64 21.67 25.89
C GLU A 38 -7.99 20.94 26.05
N GLY A 39 -8.98 21.32 25.25
CA GLY A 39 -10.30 20.70 25.22
C GLY A 39 -10.39 19.41 24.42
N LEU A 40 -9.38 19.04 23.63
CA LEU A 40 -9.42 17.84 22.78
C LEU A 40 -9.00 16.60 23.58
N GLY A 41 -9.92 15.65 23.77
CA GLY A 41 -9.67 14.40 24.49
C GLY A 41 -9.27 13.24 23.58
N GLN A 42 -10.19 12.78 22.73
CA GLN A 42 -9.99 11.61 21.88
C GLN A 42 -10.52 11.89 20.47
N ILE A 43 -9.74 11.60 19.43
CA ILE A 43 -10.19 11.73 18.05
C ILE A 43 -10.82 10.41 17.60
N TYR A 44 -12.00 10.47 16.98
CA TYR A 44 -12.67 9.30 16.41
C TYR A 44 -12.37 9.15 14.93
N HIS A 45 -12.47 10.25 14.19
CA HIS A 45 -12.20 10.26 12.76
C HIS A 45 -11.85 11.68 12.31
N VAL A 46 -10.95 11.77 11.33
CA VAL A 46 -10.66 13.00 10.60
C VAL A 46 -10.77 12.68 9.12
N SER A 47 -11.26 13.64 8.34
CA SER A 47 -11.32 13.57 6.89
C SER A 47 -10.74 14.86 6.35
N LEU A 48 -9.70 14.77 5.53
CA LEU A 48 -9.13 15.90 4.79
C LEU A 48 -9.72 15.94 3.38
N GLY A 49 -10.16 17.11 2.96
CA GLY A 49 -10.65 17.37 1.61
C GLY A 49 -9.56 17.97 0.73
N PRO A 50 -9.87 18.27 -0.55
CA PRO A 50 -8.86 18.70 -1.52
C PRO A 50 -8.40 20.16 -1.36
N ASP A 51 -8.93 20.93 -0.40
CA ASP A 51 -8.60 22.34 -0.15
C ASP A 51 -7.93 22.53 1.21
N GLU A 52 -7.07 23.55 1.35
CA GLU A 52 -6.24 23.80 2.56
C GLU A 52 -7.07 23.86 3.86
N ASP A 53 -8.33 24.31 3.82
CA ASP A 53 -9.20 24.35 5.01
C ASP A 53 -10.50 23.56 4.81
N SER A 54 -10.45 22.50 4.01
CA SER A 54 -11.55 21.54 3.87
C SER A 54 -11.21 20.30 4.70
N TRP A 55 -11.82 20.19 5.88
CA TRP A 55 -11.66 19.02 6.74
C TRP A 55 -12.85 18.88 7.68
N VAL A 56 -13.09 17.67 8.16
CA VAL A 56 -14.07 17.35 9.22
C VAL A 56 -13.39 16.50 10.28
N CYS A 57 -13.66 16.76 11.55
CA CYS A 57 -13.12 16.04 12.69
C CYS A 57 -14.24 15.70 13.67
N SER A 58 -14.43 14.41 13.95
CA SER A 58 -15.25 13.94 15.07
C SER A 58 -14.35 13.58 16.23
N TYR A 59 -14.60 14.16 17.41
CA TYR A 59 -13.78 13.96 18.59
C TYR A 59 -14.60 13.99 19.87
N ARG A 60 -14.00 13.55 20.97
CA ARG A 60 -14.49 13.69 22.33
C ARG A 60 -13.76 14.84 22.99
N ASN A 61 -14.48 15.80 23.55
CA ASN A 61 -13.91 16.90 24.31
C ASN A 61 -13.46 16.47 25.73
N SER A 62 -12.82 17.36 26.48
CA SER A 62 -12.34 17.11 27.85
C SER A 62 -13.48 16.86 28.86
N GLN A 63 -14.72 17.24 28.52
CA GLN A 63 -15.93 16.95 29.30
C GLN A 63 -16.55 15.59 28.97
N GLY A 64 -15.95 14.83 28.03
CA GLY A 64 -16.44 13.54 27.59
C GLY A 64 -17.58 13.60 26.57
N GLN A 65 -17.94 14.80 26.08
CA GLN A 65 -18.97 14.97 25.06
C GLN A 65 -18.38 14.78 23.66
N VAL A 66 -19.16 14.16 22.77
CA VAL A 66 -18.78 14.04 21.37
C VAL A 66 -19.11 15.33 20.65
N GLU A 67 -18.15 15.86 19.90
CA GLU A 67 -18.26 17.08 19.13
C GLU A 67 -17.81 16.84 17.68
N THR A 68 -18.31 17.68 16.79
CA THR A 68 -17.88 17.72 15.40
C THR A 68 -17.33 19.12 15.12
N ALA A 69 -16.12 19.20 14.58
CA ALA A 69 -15.54 20.43 14.06
C ALA A 69 -15.23 20.26 12.57
N HIS A 70 -15.16 21.38 11.85
CA HIS A 70 -14.81 21.38 10.44
C HIS A 70 -14.08 22.66 10.05
N GLY A 71 -13.35 22.61 8.93
CA GLY A 71 -12.73 23.77 8.32
C GLY A 71 -13.74 24.66 7.60
N ALA A 72 -13.34 25.87 7.25
CA ALA A 72 -14.20 26.86 6.60
C ALA A 72 -14.48 26.55 5.11
N SER A 73 -13.73 25.63 4.49
CA SER A 73 -13.83 25.33 3.06
C SER A 73 -14.66 24.08 2.74
N ILE A 74 -15.45 23.55 3.69
CA ILE A 74 -16.34 22.41 3.41
C ILE A 74 -17.54 22.82 2.53
N PRO A 75 -18.15 21.89 1.75
CA PRO A 75 -19.34 22.18 0.97
C PRO A 75 -20.53 22.62 1.84
N ARG A 76 -21.29 23.65 1.43
CA ARG A 76 -22.46 24.14 2.20
C ARG A 76 -23.51 23.06 2.50
N ALA A 77 -23.70 22.12 1.56
CA ALA A 77 -24.60 20.99 1.75
C ALA A 77 -24.11 20.03 2.85
N LEU A 78 -22.79 19.86 2.99
CA LEU A 78 -22.19 19.10 4.08
C LEU A 78 -22.32 19.86 5.41
N GLU A 79 -22.02 21.16 5.44
CA GLU A 79 -22.18 22.00 6.63
C GLU A 79 -23.63 21.96 7.18
N SER A 80 -24.61 22.08 6.27
CA SER A 80 -26.03 21.99 6.62
C SER A 80 -26.40 20.63 7.21
N PHE A 81 -25.81 19.55 6.69
CA PHE A 81 -26.00 18.19 7.21
C PHE A 81 -25.33 17.99 8.57
N LEU A 82 -24.08 18.44 8.74
CA LEU A 82 -23.37 18.38 10.03
C LEU A 82 -24.11 19.15 11.12
N SER A 83 -24.76 20.27 10.77
CA SER A 83 -25.57 21.07 11.69
C SER A 83 -26.92 20.44 12.04
N SER A 84 -27.44 19.51 11.23
CA SER A 84 -28.74 18.88 11.45
C SER A 84 -28.65 17.54 12.20
N ILE A 85 -27.46 16.93 12.25
CA ILE A 85 -27.24 15.64 12.92
C ILE A 85 -26.71 15.83 14.34
N SER A 86 -26.95 14.84 15.20
CA SER A 86 -26.27 14.81 16.50
C SER A 86 -24.81 14.38 16.32
N PRO A 87 -23.85 15.01 17.02
CA PRO A 87 -22.45 14.58 17.00
C PRO A 87 -22.31 13.09 17.33
N SER A 88 -21.46 12.38 16.58
CA SER A 88 -21.32 10.93 16.68
C SER A 88 -19.88 10.48 16.44
N PRO A 89 -19.37 9.49 17.20
CA PRO A 89 -18.06 8.90 16.95
C PRO A 89 -18.02 8.08 15.64
N HIS A 90 -19.18 7.80 15.06
CA HIS A 90 -19.34 7.05 13.82
C HIS A 90 -19.59 7.95 12.60
N LEU A 91 -19.39 9.27 12.73
CA LEU A 91 -19.42 10.18 11.58
C LEU A 91 -18.21 9.89 10.68
N LYS A 92 -18.47 9.50 9.44
CA LYS A 92 -17.45 9.35 8.39
C LYS A 92 -17.76 10.33 7.26
N VAL A 93 -16.72 10.96 6.73
CA VAL A 93 -16.82 11.85 5.57
C VAL A 93 -15.75 11.45 4.57
N SER A 94 -16.11 11.39 3.30
CA SER A 94 -15.18 11.28 2.19
C SER A 94 -15.39 12.46 1.26
N PHE A 95 -14.30 13.15 0.95
CA PHE A 95 -14.29 14.25 -0.01
C PHE A 95 -13.82 13.73 -1.35
N GLY A 96 -14.48 14.14 -2.43
CA GLY A 96 -14.01 13.87 -3.79
C GLY A 96 -13.15 14.99 -4.34
N PRO A 97 -12.83 14.94 -5.64
CA PRO A 97 -11.91 15.87 -6.26
C PRO A 97 -12.55 17.22 -6.52
N ARG A 98 -11.71 18.19 -6.90
CA ARG A 98 -12.16 19.49 -7.41
C ARG A 98 -12.69 19.33 -8.84
N HIS A 99 -13.97 19.02 -9.00
CA HIS A 99 -14.61 18.94 -10.32
C HIS A 99 -14.78 20.29 -11.02
N SER A 100 -14.82 21.40 -10.26
CA SER A 100 -15.05 22.74 -10.79
C SER A 100 -14.42 23.81 -9.90
N THR A 101 -14.18 24.98 -10.48
CA THR A 101 -13.79 26.19 -9.74
C THR A 101 -14.94 26.76 -8.90
N LEU A 102 -16.17 26.30 -9.13
CA LEU A 102 -17.33 26.70 -8.34
C LEU A 102 -17.36 25.92 -7.02
N GLU A 103 -17.26 26.64 -5.89
CA GLU A 103 -17.33 26.07 -4.54
C GLU A 103 -18.57 25.21 -4.29
N SER A 104 -19.68 25.51 -4.97
CA SER A 104 -20.94 24.76 -4.84
C SER A 104 -20.87 23.33 -5.37
N SER A 105 -19.87 22.99 -6.18
CA SER A 105 -19.79 21.73 -6.94
C SER A 105 -18.77 20.74 -6.36
N ARG A 106 -18.42 20.89 -5.09
CA ARG A 106 -17.48 19.99 -4.40
C ARG A 106 -18.17 18.66 -4.07
N SER A 107 -17.53 17.57 -4.47
CA SER A 107 -18.01 16.21 -4.24
C SER A 107 -17.78 15.78 -2.79
N PHE A 108 -18.78 15.17 -2.16
CA PHE A 108 -18.61 14.52 -0.87
C PHE A 108 -19.64 13.41 -0.66
N PHE A 109 -19.28 12.46 0.20
CA PHE A 109 -20.17 11.49 0.81
C PHE A 109 -19.99 11.56 2.34
N ALA A 110 -21.08 11.62 3.09
CA ALA A 110 -21.07 11.62 4.54
C ALA A 110 -22.06 10.58 5.09
N SER A 111 -21.61 9.82 6.08
CA SER A 111 -22.43 8.83 6.78
C SER A 111 -22.35 9.03 8.29
N SER A 112 -23.48 8.82 8.95
CA SER A 112 -23.61 8.83 10.40
C SER A 112 -24.71 7.84 10.80
N PRO A 113 -24.82 7.44 12.08
CA PRO A 113 -25.94 6.63 12.55
C PRO A 113 -27.31 7.29 12.32
N SER A 114 -27.36 8.61 12.15
CA SER A 114 -28.59 9.36 11.88
C SER A 114 -28.97 9.41 10.39
N GLY A 115 -28.08 9.00 9.49
CA GLY A 115 -28.35 8.96 8.05
C GLY A 115 -27.14 9.30 7.18
N PHE A 116 -27.42 9.40 5.88
CA PHE A 116 -26.45 9.60 4.81
C PHE A 116 -26.74 10.91 4.06
N ARG A 117 -25.68 11.56 3.56
CA ARG A 117 -25.79 12.71 2.68
C ARG A 117 -24.64 12.71 1.70
N TRP A 118 -24.91 12.99 0.43
CA TRP A 118 -23.89 13.21 -0.59
C TRP A 118 -24.28 14.35 -1.51
N SER A 119 -23.31 14.81 -2.31
CA SER A 119 -23.51 15.80 -3.37
C SER A 119 -22.42 15.65 -4.41
N HIS A 120 -22.77 15.81 -5.69
CA HIS A 120 -21.82 15.83 -6.81
C HIS A 120 -20.89 14.60 -6.84
N LEU A 121 -21.45 13.41 -6.67
CA LEU A 121 -20.69 12.16 -6.83
C LEU A 121 -20.38 11.93 -8.32
N PRO A 122 -19.37 11.10 -8.65
CA PRO A 122 -19.27 10.53 -9.99
C PRO A 122 -20.59 9.87 -10.40
N ASP A 123 -21.02 10.06 -11.64
CA ASP A 123 -22.34 9.61 -12.11
C ASP A 123 -22.54 8.10 -11.88
N SER A 124 -21.52 7.28 -12.17
CA SER A 124 -21.60 5.83 -11.96
C SER A 124 -21.72 5.45 -10.48
N LEU A 125 -21.06 6.19 -9.57
CA LEU A 125 -21.22 5.97 -8.12
C LEU A 125 -22.62 6.37 -7.65
N GLU A 126 -23.15 7.48 -8.14
CA GLU A 126 -24.52 7.89 -7.81
C GLU A 126 -25.52 6.84 -8.30
N ASP A 127 -25.39 6.38 -9.55
CA ASP A 127 -26.22 5.29 -10.10
C ASP A 127 -26.12 4.02 -9.25
N THR A 128 -24.92 3.64 -8.82
CA THR A 128 -24.70 2.49 -7.93
C THR A 128 -25.43 2.67 -6.61
N LEU A 129 -25.26 3.81 -5.91
CA LEU A 129 -25.93 4.08 -4.65
C LEU A 129 -27.46 4.12 -4.79
N GLN A 130 -27.97 4.67 -5.91
CA GLN A 130 -29.40 4.66 -6.20
C GLN A 130 -29.92 3.25 -6.49
N SER A 131 -29.12 2.40 -7.14
CA SER A 131 -29.48 0.98 -7.38
C SER A 131 -29.56 0.16 -6.08
N TRP A 132 -28.82 0.58 -5.05
CA TRP A 132 -28.86 0.00 -3.72
C TRP A 132 -30.06 0.48 -2.90
N LEU A 133 -30.75 1.53 -3.33
CA LEU A 133 -31.93 2.07 -2.65
C LEU A 133 -33.23 1.48 -3.19
N THR A 134 -34.21 1.39 -2.28
CA THR A 134 -35.62 1.12 -2.59
C THR A 134 -36.49 2.14 -1.84
N PRO A 135 -37.78 2.28 -2.20
CA PRO A 135 -38.70 3.11 -1.42
C PRO A 135 -38.81 2.73 0.08
N CYS A 136 -38.39 1.51 0.45
CA CYS A 136 -38.46 1.00 1.82
C CYS A 136 -37.10 0.96 2.55
N GLY A 137 -36.02 1.49 1.94
CA GLY A 137 -34.67 1.45 2.50
C GLY A 137 -33.67 0.76 1.57
N TRP A 138 -32.56 0.27 2.11
CA TRP A 138 -31.47 -0.31 1.33
C TRP A 138 -31.74 -1.75 0.91
N LYS A 139 -31.71 -2.03 -0.40
CA LYS A 139 -31.87 -3.36 -1.01
C LYS A 139 -30.74 -4.30 -0.61
N VAL A 140 -29.52 -3.78 -0.60
CA VAL A 140 -28.27 -4.52 -0.37
C VAL A 140 -27.56 -4.06 0.89
N GLY A 141 -28.34 -3.58 1.87
CA GLY A 141 -27.79 -2.97 3.07
C GLY A 141 -27.24 -1.56 2.80
N PRO A 142 -27.08 -0.74 3.86
CA PRO A 142 -26.52 0.59 3.72
C PRO A 142 -25.06 0.55 3.24
N PRO A 143 -24.52 1.65 2.69
CA PRO A 143 -23.11 1.73 2.36
C PRO A 143 -22.25 1.60 3.62
N ARG A 144 -21.40 0.57 3.65
CA ARG A 144 -20.42 0.28 4.70
C ARG A 144 -19.18 1.15 4.53
N ILE A 145 -18.69 1.22 3.30
CA ILE A 145 -17.54 2.02 2.88
C ILE A 145 -17.92 2.79 1.62
N VAL A 146 -17.68 4.10 1.63
CA VAL A 146 -17.68 4.92 0.42
C VAL A 146 -16.49 5.86 0.52
N VAL A 147 -15.56 5.74 -0.41
CA VAL A 147 -14.39 6.61 -0.51
C VAL A 147 -14.28 7.19 -1.91
N LEU A 148 -14.00 8.48 -1.97
CA LEU A 148 -13.80 9.26 -3.17
C LEU A 148 -12.31 9.63 -3.26
N GLY A 149 -11.76 9.54 -4.47
CA GLY A 149 -10.38 9.85 -4.78
C GLY A 149 -10.26 10.92 -5.86
N ALA A 150 -9.03 11.23 -6.24
CA ALA A 150 -8.78 12.20 -7.30
C ALA A 150 -9.38 11.75 -8.64
N GLY A 151 -9.70 12.72 -9.50
CA GLY A 151 -10.10 12.49 -10.89
C GLY A 151 -11.45 11.80 -11.13
N GLY A 152 -12.17 11.42 -10.07
CA GLY A 152 -13.46 10.71 -10.17
C GLY A 152 -13.36 9.27 -9.70
N ALA A 153 -12.16 8.81 -9.31
CA ALA A 153 -11.96 7.50 -8.72
C ALA A 153 -12.82 7.34 -7.45
N TYR A 154 -13.39 6.16 -7.25
CA TYR A 154 -14.14 5.84 -6.05
C TYR A 154 -14.12 4.34 -5.75
N PHE A 155 -14.45 4.02 -4.51
CA PHE A 155 -14.75 2.68 -4.06
C PHE A 155 -15.97 2.72 -3.14
N ALA A 156 -16.92 1.83 -3.38
CA ALA A 156 -18.13 1.68 -2.61
C ALA A 156 -18.37 0.21 -2.27
N LEU A 157 -18.70 -0.06 -1.02
CA LEU A 157 -19.02 -1.39 -0.51
C LEU A 157 -20.23 -1.30 0.42
N SER A 158 -21.24 -2.13 0.20
CA SER A 158 -22.43 -2.23 1.02
C SER A 158 -22.21 -3.13 2.25
N GLU A 159 -23.11 -3.07 3.23
CA GLU A 159 -23.11 -4.01 4.37
C GLU A 159 -23.41 -5.46 3.95
N HIS A 160 -23.93 -5.72 2.75
CA HIS A 160 -24.19 -7.08 2.25
C HIS A 160 -23.16 -7.56 1.21
N GLY A 161 -22.05 -6.84 1.05
CA GLY A 161 -20.95 -7.24 0.16
C GLY A 161 -21.07 -6.82 -1.30
N ASP A 162 -22.11 -6.06 -1.66
CA ASP A 162 -22.18 -5.45 -2.99
C ASP A 162 -21.11 -4.36 -3.12
N CYS A 163 -20.21 -4.55 -4.08
CA CYS A 163 -19.07 -3.69 -4.32
C CYS A 163 -19.16 -3.04 -5.70
N ASP A 164 -18.74 -1.78 -5.79
CA ASP A 164 -18.53 -1.06 -7.05
C ASP A 164 -17.34 -0.11 -6.90
N TYR A 165 -16.54 0.04 -7.94
CA TYR A 165 -15.37 0.89 -7.92
C TYR A 165 -15.06 1.42 -9.32
N SER A 166 -14.43 2.59 -9.37
CA SER A 166 -13.96 3.19 -10.61
C SER A 166 -12.57 3.79 -10.43
N PHE A 167 -11.79 3.72 -11.51
CA PHE A 167 -10.43 4.25 -11.60
C PHE A 167 -10.36 5.56 -12.39
N GLU A 168 -11.52 6.11 -12.80
CA GLU A 168 -11.59 7.04 -13.93
C GLU A 168 -10.70 8.27 -13.76
N ILE A 169 -9.69 8.37 -14.65
CA ILE A 169 -9.04 9.60 -15.10
C ILE A 169 -8.78 9.43 -16.59
N ASP A 170 -9.42 10.25 -17.42
CA ASP A 170 -9.11 10.36 -18.86
C ASP A 170 -7.59 10.61 -19.07
N GLY A 171 -6.85 9.54 -19.41
CA GLY A 171 -5.48 9.62 -19.95
C GLY A 171 -4.31 9.76 -18.97
N GLY A 172 -4.42 9.33 -17.71
CA GLY A 172 -3.32 9.42 -16.72
C GLY A 172 -2.73 8.08 -16.24
N ASP A 173 -1.42 8.06 -15.93
CA ASP A 173 -0.65 6.90 -15.41
C ASP A 173 -1.18 6.34 -14.06
N PHE A 174 -2.09 7.05 -13.38
CA PHE A 174 -2.59 6.67 -12.06
C PHE A 174 -3.41 5.37 -12.05
N SER A 175 -4.28 5.18 -13.06
CA SER A 175 -5.15 4.01 -13.15
C SER A 175 -4.36 2.73 -12.86
N ALA A 176 -3.11 2.66 -13.32
CA ALA A 176 -2.27 1.49 -13.19
C ALA A 176 -2.05 0.98 -11.76
N LEU A 177 -1.77 1.80 -10.73
CA LEU A 177 -1.36 1.26 -9.42
C LEU A 177 -2.54 0.71 -8.59
N TRP A 178 -3.64 1.46 -8.50
CA TRP A 178 -4.83 0.96 -7.82
C TRP A 178 -5.48 -0.17 -8.64
N GLN A 179 -5.55 -0.04 -9.96
CA GLN A 179 -6.04 -1.12 -10.82
C GLN A 179 -5.20 -2.38 -10.72
N GLU A 180 -3.86 -2.29 -10.72
CA GLU A 180 -2.97 -3.44 -10.50
C GLU A 180 -3.24 -4.10 -9.15
N THR A 181 -3.52 -3.31 -8.10
CA THR A 181 -3.89 -3.85 -6.78
C THR A 181 -5.23 -4.60 -6.84
N VAL A 182 -6.23 -4.03 -7.52
CA VAL A 182 -7.53 -4.66 -7.70
C VAL A 182 -7.41 -5.95 -8.50
N ASP A 183 -6.70 -5.90 -9.63
CA ASP A 183 -6.45 -7.06 -10.49
C ASP A 183 -5.72 -8.17 -9.70
N GLU A 184 -4.69 -7.82 -8.91
CA GLU A 184 -3.97 -8.78 -8.06
C GLU A 184 -4.88 -9.45 -7.03
N TRP A 185 -5.76 -8.68 -6.39
CA TRP A 185 -6.70 -9.21 -5.41
C TRP A 185 -7.77 -10.07 -6.06
N GLU A 186 -8.33 -9.67 -7.20
CA GLU A 186 -9.31 -10.48 -7.93
C GLU A 186 -8.71 -11.78 -8.52
N GLU A 187 -7.39 -11.82 -8.74
CA GLU A 187 -6.64 -13.04 -9.10
C GLU A 187 -6.36 -13.98 -7.91
N GLU A 188 -6.66 -13.58 -6.67
CA GLU A 188 -6.60 -14.46 -5.50
C GLU A 188 -7.86 -15.34 -5.42
N SER A 189 -7.68 -16.66 -5.38
CA SER A 189 -8.78 -17.64 -5.39
C SER A 189 -9.76 -17.52 -4.23
N ASP A 190 -9.35 -16.89 -3.14
CA ASP A 190 -10.06 -16.74 -1.87
C ASP A 190 -10.36 -15.28 -1.52
N PHE A 191 -10.17 -14.35 -2.45
CA PHE A 191 -10.50 -12.95 -2.23
C PHE A 191 -12.00 -12.68 -2.35
N ASP A 192 -12.51 -11.94 -1.38
CA ASP A 192 -13.84 -11.34 -1.38
C ASP A 192 -13.71 -9.85 -1.04
N TRP A 193 -14.48 -8.98 -1.73
CA TRP A 193 -14.54 -7.57 -1.40
C TRP A 193 -15.05 -7.31 0.01
N ASP A 194 -15.81 -8.25 0.57
CA ASP A 194 -16.20 -8.23 1.98
C ASP A 194 -15.00 -8.28 2.94
N ASP A 195 -13.84 -8.77 2.51
CA ASP A 195 -12.61 -8.75 3.30
C ASP A 195 -12.03 -7.34 3.46
N VAL A 196 -12.44 -6.34 2.66
CA VAL A 196 -11.88 -4.99 2.77
C VAL A 196 -12.41 -4.31 4.04
N ASP A 197 -11.51 -4.13 5.01
CA ASP A 197 -11.83 -3.54 6.32
C ASP A 197 -11.56 -2.02 6.35
N TYR A 198 -10.56 -1.58 5.57
CA TYR A 198 -10.23 -0.16 5.45
C TYR A 198 -9.79 0.20 4.04
N ILE A 199 -10.22 1.36 3.57
CA ILE A 199 -9.67 1.98 2.35
C ILE A 199 -9.76 3.50 2.47
N SER A 200 -8.80 4.20 1.87
CA SER A 200 -8.79 5.65 1.74
C SER A 200 -8.05 6.06 0.48
N PHE A 201 -8.61 7.03 -0.24
CA PHE A 201 -8.00 7.66 -1.41
C PHE A 201 -7.62 9.10 -1.09
N ASN A 202 -6.59 9.60 -1.76
CA ASN A 202 -6.29 11.02 -1.74
C ASN A 202 -7.23 11.76 -2.72
N PRO A 203 -7.96 12.79 -2.25
CA PRO A 203 -8.90 13.53 -3.09
C PRO A 203 -8.21 14.47 -4.10
N SER A 204 -6.93 14.77 -3.90
CA SER A 204 -6.13 15.70 -4.71
C SER A 204 -5.13 15.00 -5.61
N GLU A 205 -4.48 13.96 -5.09
CA GLU A 205 -3.42 13.24 -5.79
C GLU A 205 -3.90 11.84 -6.12
N ALA A 206 -3.87 11.51 -7.40
CA ALA A 206 -4.41 10.25 -7.85
C ALA A 206 -3.61 9.09 -7.25
N ASN A 207 -2.29 9.08 -7.39
CA ASN A 207 -1.36 8.00 -6.99
C ASN A 207 -1.22 7.70 -5.50
N GLN A 208 -2.07 8.26 -4.63
CA GLN A 208 -2.00 8.03 -3.19
C GLN A 208 -3.26 7.34 -2.67
N PHE A 209 -3.09 6.15 -2.10
CA PHE A 209 -4.16 5.37 -1.52
C PHE A 209 -3.64 4.41 -0.45
N ILE A 210 -4.57 3.87 0.33
CA ILE A 210 -4.33 2.69 1.17
C ILE A 210 -5.58 1.83 1.21
N ALA A 211 -5.40 0.51 1.16
CA ALA A 211 -6.43 -0.48 1.37
C ALA A 211 -5.89 -1.59 2.29
N ILE A 212 -6.69 -2.03 3.27
CA ILE A 212 -6.35 -3.05 4.26
C ILE A 212 -7.47 -4.08 4.30
N ARG A 213 -7.09 -5.36 4.23
CA ARG A 213 -7.99 -6.50 4.34
C ARG A 213 -8.08 -7.01 5.78
N SER A 214 -9.15 -7.72 6.07
CA SER A 214 -9.43 -8.43 7.33
C SER A 214 -8.34 -9.41 7.72
N SER A 215 -7.62 -9.97 6.73
CA SER A 215 -6.47 -10.85 6.90
C SER A 215 -5.20 -10.14 7.40
N GLY A 216 -5.17 -8.80 7.38
CA GLY A 216 -3.98 -7.99 7.66
C GLY A 216 -3.10 -7.73 6.45
N SER A 217 -3.39 -8.31 5.28
CA SER A 217 -2.76 -7.88 4.04
C SER A 217 -3.22 -6.47 3.68
N TRP A 218 -2.32 -5.71 3.04
CA TRP A 218 -2.60 -4.33 2.68
C TRP A 218 -1.83 -3.95 1.42
N ALA A 219 -2.37 -2.96 0.73
CA ALA A 219 -1.74 -2.29 -0.40
C ALA A 219 -1.86 -0.79 -0.20
N GLY A 220 -0.88 -0.04 -0.69
CA GLY A 220 -0.94 1.41 -0.60
C GLY A 220 0.24 2.08 -1.27
N SER A 221 0.03 3.34 -1.60
CA SER A 221 0.99 4.21 -2.24
C SER A 221 0.89 5.58 -1.60
N ILE A 222 2.04 6.18 -1.31
CA ILE A 222 2.17 7.54 -0.79
C ILE A 222 3.55 8.06 -1.24
N ASP A 223 3.76 9.37 -1.23
CA ASP A 223 5.10 9.93 -1.42
C ASP A 223 6.14 9.26 -0.50
N ASP A 224 7.33 8.97 -1.02
CA ASP A 224 8.38 8.23 -0.31
C ASP A 224 8.73 8.85 1.04
N SER A 225 8.65 10.19 1.16
CA SER A 225 8.94 10.89 2.41
C SER A 225 7.92 10.61 3.51
N ASN A 226 6.80 9.96 3.18
CA ASN A 226 5.72 9.55 4.08
C ASN A 226 5.51 8.02 4.13
N ALA A 227 6.33 7.24 3.43
CA ALA A 227 6.17 5.77 3.35
C ALA A 227 6.19 5.08 4.72
N GLU A 228 7.01 5.58 5.66
CA GLU A 228 7.06 5.07 7.04
C GLU A 228 5.74 5.26 7.78
N ALA A 229 5.06 6.39 7.58
CA ALA A 229 3.77 6.66 8.21
C ALA A 229 2.68 5.72 7.71
N LEU A 230 2.66 5.46 6.39
CA LEU A 230 1.73 4.51 5.76
C LEU A 230 1.97 3.08 6.26
N GLN A 231 3.23 2.64 6.27
CA GLN A 231 3.61 1.31 6.76
C GLN A 231 3.31 1.14 8.24
N SER A 232 3.63 2.14 9.07
CA SER A 232 3.34 2.14 10.50
C SER A 232 1.84 2.05 10.75
N PHE A 233 1.03 2.77 9.98
CA PHE A 233 -0.42 2.68 10.06
C PHE A 233 -0.93 1.29 9.68
N ALA A 234 -0.53 0.77 8.53
CA ALA A 234 -1.01 -0.52 8.04
C ALA A 234 -0.67 -1.67 9.00
N THR A 235 0.56 -1.69 9.52
CA THR A 235 1.03 -2.71 10.47
C THR A 235 0.38 -2.58 11.86
N SER A 236 -0.07 -1.38 12.24
CA SER A 236 -0.70 -1.10 13.54
C SER A 236 -2.22 -1.02 13.47
N TYR A 237 -2.82 -1.30 12.32
CA TYR A 237 -4.26 -1.13 12.11
C TYR A 237 -5.08 -2.06 13.03
N PHE A 238 -4.66 -3.32 13.14
CA PHE A 238 -5.26 -4.31 14.05
C PHE A 238 -4.53 -4.32 15.40
N PRO A 239 -5.21 -4.09 16.54
CA PRO A 239 -4.59 -4.02 17.88
C PRO A 239 -3.95 -5.32 18.37
N ASN A 240 -4.36 -6.45 17.79
CA ASN A 240 -4.06 -7.79 18.28
C ASN A 240 -3.40 -8.67 17.22
N SER A 241 -2.81 -8.10 16.17
CA SER A 241 -1.74 -8.82 15.49
C SER A 241 -0.64 -8.96 16.52
N GLU A 242 -0.62 -10.09 17.24
CA GLU A 242 0.48 -10.38 18.15
C GLU A 242 1.78 -10.10 17.39
N PRO A 243 2.83 -9.56 18.04
CA PRO A 243 4.14 -9.34 17.42
C PRO A 243 4.82 -10.62 16.88
N GLY A 244 4.09 -11.73 16.81
CA GLY A 244 4.42 -12.95 16.08
C GLY A 244 4.38 -12.82 14.56
N TRP A 245 3.70 -11.83 13.97
CA TRP A 245 3.98 -11.46 12.57
C TRP A 245 5.13 -10.46 12.51
N LYS A 246 6.35 -10.98 12.67
CA LYS A 246 7.55 -10.29 12.19
C LYS A 246 7.57 -10.43 10.66
N PRO A 247 7.94 -9.41 9.87
CA PRO A 247 8.64 -9.70 8.63
C PRO A 247 9.79 -10.62 9.04
N GLN A 248 9.91 -11.81 8.45
CA GLN A 248 10.80 -12.85 8.96
C GLN A 248 12.29 -12.42 8.87
N GLU A 249 12.74 -11.61 9.84
CA GLU A 249 14.13 -11.37 10.16
C GLU A 249 14.59 -12.46 11.13
N ALA A 250 15.63 -13.15 10.72
CA ALA A 250 16.16 -14.30 11.42
C ALA A 250 16.97 -13.92 12.66
N SER A 251 16.57 -14.43 13.82
CA SER A 251 17.48 -14.80 14.94
C SER A 251 16.68 -15.57 16.01
N GLU A 252 17.02 -16.84 16.22
CA GLU A 252 17.76 -17.41 17.35
C GLU A 252 16.88 -17.82 18.55
N PHE A 253 16.71 -19.14 18.70
CA PHE A 253 16.08 -19.81 19.83
C PHE A 253 17.10 -19.97 20.98
N PRO A 254 16.71 -19.84 22.26
CA PRO A 254 17.40 -20.52 23.35
C PRO A 254 16.78 -21.90 23.62
N PRO A 255 17.55 -22.84 24.21
CA PRO A 255 17.15 -24.24 24.29
C PRO A 255 16.18 -24.46 25.45
N ARG A 256 15.18 -25.32 25.25
CA ARG A 256 14.52 -25.97 26.38
C ARG A 256 14.33 -27.47 26.16
N SER A 257 14.79 -28.16 27.18
CA SER A 257 14.92 -29.58 27.44
C SER A 257 13.60 -30.35 27.48
N ASP A 258 13.66 -31.55 26.91
CA ASP A 258 13.06 -32.81 27.32
C ASP A 258 11.89 -32.80 28.31
N SER A 259 10.73 -33.24 27.83
CA SER A 259 10.02 -34.46 28.30
C SER A 259 8.51 -34.27 28.23
N ALA A 260 7.82 -35.03 27.38
CA ALA A 260 6.65 -35.83 27.75
C ALA A 260 6.09 -36.58 26.53
N LYS A 261 5.86 -37.87 26.74
CA LYS A 261 5.30 -38.84 25.80
C LYS A 261 3.82 -38.54 25.53
N GLY A 262 3.43 -38.51 24.26
CA GLY A 262 2.03 -38.56 23.83
C GLY A 262 1.96 -39.11 22.41
N GLN A 263 1.55 -40.37 22.27
CA GLN A 263 1.33 -41.02 20.98
C GLN A 263 0.02 -40.50 20.35
N GLY A 264 0.16 -39.73 19.29
CA GLY A 264 -0.89 -39.47 18.31
C GLY A 264 -0.19 -39.02 17.03
N GLN A 265 -0.23 -39.84 15.98
CA GLN A 265 0.35 -39.49 14.67
C GLN A 265 -0.52 -38.42 14.00
N PRO A 266 0.01 -37.24 13.68
CA PRO A 266 -0.52 -36.42 12.59
C PRO A 266 0.21 -36.76 11.29
N ASN A 267 -0.46 -36.57 10.16
CA ASN A 267 0.12 -36.63 8.82
C ASN A 267 1.43 -35.83 8.79
N SER A 268 2.55 -36.54 8.66
CA SER A 268 3.87 -35.96 8.52
C SER A 268 3.93 -35.21 7.20
N ILE A 269 3.99 -33.88 7.28
CA ILE A 269 4.50 -33.03 6.21
C ILE A 269 5.83 -33.64 5.76
N PRO A 270 6.07 -33.86 4.45
CA PRO A 270 7.32 -34.45 3.98
C PRO A 270 8.52 -33.72 4.59
N GLU A 271 9.47 -34.46 5.18
CA GLU A 271 10.68 -33.92 5.84
C GLU A 271 11.60 -33.09 4.90
N HIS A 272 11.19 -32.86 3.65
CA HIS A 272 11.91 -32.10 2.64
C HIS A 272 11.87 -30.56 2.77
N CYS A 273 11.15 -30.00 3.75
CA CYS A 273 10.96 -28.55 3.84
C CYS A 273 11.75 -27.81 4.94
N LYS A 274 12.71 -28.45 5.63
CA LYS A 274 13.60 -27.69 6.52
C LYS A 274 14.76 -27.09 5.71
N PRO A 275 14.88 -25.75 5.61
CA PRO A 275 15.94 -25.12 4.84
C PRO A 275 17.31 -25.54 5.38
N ASN A 276 18.19 -26.03 4.51
CA ASN A 276 19.58 -26.28 4.86
C ASN A 276 20.22 -24.95 5.28
N ALA A 277 20.77 -24.90 6.51
CA ALA A 277 21.37 -23.69 7.08
C ALA A 277 22.44 -23.05 6.18
N VAL A 278 23.19 -23.87 5.44
CA VAL A 278 24.19 -23.40 4.48
C VAL A 278 23.54 -22.68 3.29
N LEU A 279 22.49 -23.27 2.71
CA LEU A 279 21.74 -22.65 1.61
C LEU A 279 21.06 -21.36 2.06
N GLN A 280 20.53 -21.34 3.29
CA GLN A 280 19.91 -20.15 3.87
C GLN A 280 20.94 -19.01 4.08
N ALA A 281 22.17 -19.34 4.48
CA ALA A 281 23.25 -18.35 4.59
C ALA A 281 23.62 -17.75 3.23
N HIS A 282 23.69 -18.58 2.18
CA HIS A 282 23.88 -18.09 0.80
C HIS A 282 22.73 -17.21 0.34
N TYR A 283 21.48 -17.62 0.59
CA TYR A 283 20.29 -16.81 0.28
C TYR A 283 20.35 -15.46 0.98
N ARG A 284 20.61 -15.39 2.30
CA ARG A 284 20.68 -14.12 3.03
C ARG A 284 21.74 -13.19 2.49
N THR A 285 22.92 -13.74 2.16
CA THR A 285 24.03 -12.97 1.58
C THR A 285 23.63 -12.36 0.24
N TRP A 286 23.06 -13.19 -0.65
CA TRP A 286 22.57 -12.74 -1.95
C TRP A 286 21.43 -11.73 -1.80
N ALA A 287 20.40 -12.04 -1.00
CA ALA A 287 19.22 -11.20 -0.80
C ALA A 287 19.60 -9.81 -0.25
N ASN A 288 20.50 -9.74 0.72
CA ASN A 288 20.99 -8.47 1.28
C ASN A 288 21.76 -7.66 0.24
N SER A 289 22.63 -8.30 -0.55
CA SER A 289 23.36 -7.65 -1.63
C SER A 289 22.41 -7.11 -2.70
N THR A 290 21.46 -7.93 -3.16
CA THR A 290 20.46 -7.58 -4.16
C THR A 290 19.53 -6.47 -3.69
N ALA A 291 19.07 -6.53 -2.44
CA ALA A 291 18.25 -5.48 -1.83
C ALA A 291 19.01 -4.16 -1.77
N THR A 292 20.26 -4.18 -1.30
CA THR A 292 21.11 -2.99 -1.23
C THR A 292 21.30 -2.35 -2.62
N MET A 293 21.58 -3.15 -3.64
CA MET A 293 21.72 -2.67 -5.02
C MET A 293 20.43 -2.01 -5.54
N ILE A 294 19.28 -2.66 -5.35
CA ILE A 294 17.99 -2.14 -5.81
C ILE A 294 17.60 -0.87 -5.05
N THR A 295 17.80 -0.83 -3.74
CA THR A 295 17.53 0.37 -2.92
C THR A 295 18.39 1.55 -3.34
N GLN A 296 19.68 1.33 -3.63
CA GLN A 296 20.56 2.39 -4.13
C GLN A 296 20.09 2.94 -5.48
N ALA A 297 19.64 2.06 -6.39
CA ALA A 297 19.13 2.46 -7.70
C ALA A 297 17.80 3.21 -7.61
N LEU A 298 16.90 2.77 -6.72
CA LEU A 298 15.63 3.46 -6.43
C LEU A 298 15.88 4.87 -5.92
N ALA A 299 16.83 5.05 -4.98
CA ALA A 299 17.17 6.38 -4.47
C ALA A 299 17.65 7.35 -5.56
N VAL A 300 18.42 6.86 -6.55
CA VAL A 300 18.83 7.67 -7.71
C VAL A 300 17.62 8.03 -8.59
N ARG A 301 16.76 7.05 -8.87
CA ARG A 301 15.56 7.25 -9.69
C ARG A 301 14.64 8.29 -9.06
N ASN A 302 14.37 8.19 -7.76
CA ASN A 302 13.44 9.06 -7.06
C ASN A 302 14.00 10.49 -7.00
N LYS A 303 15.31 10.64 -6.78
CA LYS A 303 15.99 11.94 -6.91
C LYS A 303 15.80 12.58 -8.30
N HIS A 304 15.94 11.81 -9.37
CA HIS A 304 15.70 12.31 -10.74
C HIS A 304 14.23 12.68 -11.02
N ILE A 305 13.28 11.97 -10.42
CA ILE A 305 11.86 12.30 -10.51
C ILE A 305 11.59 13.62 -9.78
N SER A 306 12.06 13.77 -8.54
CA SER A 306 11.92 15.01 -7.77
C SER A 306 12.59 16.20 -8.47
N GLU A 307 13.80 16.05 -9.03
CA GLU A 307 14.47 17.13 -9.78
C GLU A 307 13.71 17.53 -11.06
N LYS A 308 13.06 16.59 -11.74
CA LYS A 308 12.22 16.89 -12.91
C LYS A 308 10.92 17.60 -12.53
N LEU A 309 10.35 17.27 -11.37
CA LEU A 309 9.19 17.98 -10.81
C LEU A 309 9.60 19.41 -10.40
N ASP A 310 10.71 19.56 -9.66
CA ASP A 310 11.24 20.86 -9.23
C ASP A 310 11.61 21.79 -10.39
N MET A 311 12.14 21.25 -11.51
CA MET A 311 12.46 22.07 -12.68
C MET A 311 11.22 22.66 -13.38
N ARG A 312 10.02 22.10 -13.16
CA ARG A 312 8.77 22.71 -13.65
C ARG A 312 8.31 23.88 -12.77
N ASP A 313 8.65 23.86 -11.47
CA ASP A 313 8.28 24.92 -10.52
C ASP A 313 9.35 26.02 -10.33
N ARG A 314 10.62 25.72 -10.64
CA ARG A 314 11.75 26.66 -10.45
C ARG A 314 11.85 27.81 -11.46
N LYS A 315 10.77 28.19 -12.13
CA LYS A 315 10.71 29.48 -12.85
C LYS A 315 10.55 30.69 -11.92
N ARG A 316 10.69 30.52 -10.60
CA ARG A 316 10.71 31.63 -9.64
C ARG A 316 11.66 31.34 -8.47
N VAL A 317 12.59 32.28 -8.29
CA VAL A 317 13.45 32.53 -7.12
C VAL A 317 14.75 31.73 -7.06
N ASP A 318 15.82 32.38 -7.54
CA ASP A 318 17.21 32.10 -7.16
C ASP A 318 17.50 32.67 -5.76
N ALA A 319 18.18 31.89 -4.90
CA ALA A 319 19.49 32.22 -4.33
C ALA A 319 19.82 31.43 -3.03
N ALA A 320 20.98 30.78 -3.06
CA ALA A 320 21.92 30.52 -1.96
C ALA A 320 21.60 29.48 -0.86
N SER A 321 22.33 28.36 -0.88
CA SER A 321 23.41 28.11 0.10
C SER A 321 24.09 26.76 -0.12
N ASN A 322 25.43 26.78 -0.16
CA ASN A 322 26.30 25.60 -0.19
C ASN A 322 26.78 25.28 1.22
N ASN A 323 26.59 24.04 1.67
CA ASN A 323 27.35 23.50 2.80
C ASN A 323 27.67 22.03 2.52
N SER A 324 28.95 21.72 2.34
CA SER A 324 29.45 20.37 2.04
C SER A 324 29.96 19.70 3.32
N PHE A 325 29.27 18.66 3.78
CA PHE A 325 29.81 17.69 4.74
C PHE A 325 30.27 16.45 3.97
N THR A 326 31.56 16.12 4.08
CA THR A 326 32.17 14.92 3.53
C THR A 326 32.06 13.78 4.53
N GLU A 327 30.99 13.01 4.45
CA GLU A 327 30.96 11.63 4.95
C GLU A 327 31.05 10.68 3.77
N ASN A 328 31.84 9.62 3.91
CA ASN A 328 32.02 8.55 2.92
C ASN A 328 30.75 7.66 2.83
N THR A 329 29.61 8.27 2.53
CA THR A 329 28.40 7.57 2.15
C THR A 329 28.56 7.15 0.69
N LEU A 330 28.46 5.84 0.43
CA LEU A 330 28.45 5.30 -0.92
C LEU A 330 27.37 6.06 -1.70
N SER A 331 27.80 6.80 -2.73
CA SER A 331 26.87 7.58 -3.54
C SER A 331 25.82 6.63 -4.13
N PRO A 332 24.52 6.95 -4.05
CA PRO A 332 23.48 6.18 -4.73
C PRO A 332 23.86 6.01 -6.21
N ARG A 333 23.72 4.79 -6.75
CA ARG A 333 24.07 4.44 -8.14
C ARG A 333 22.97 3.60 -8.76
N LEU A 334 22.73 3.81 -10.05
CA LEU A 334 21.92 2.91 -10.87
C LEU A 334 22.62 1.56 -11.00
N LEU A 335 21.88 0.52 -11.39
CA LEU A 335 22.40 -0.82 -11.60
C LEU A 335 23.26 -0.86 -12.87
N SER A 336 24.52 -1.25 -12.72
CA SER A 336 25.46 -1.48 -13.83
C SER A 336 25.67 -2.97 -14.12
N GLY A 337 24.87 -3.84 -13.50
CA GLY A 337 25.03 -5.30 -13.58
C GLY A 337 23.90 -6.05 -12.88
N PHE A 338 23.76 -7.33 -13.23
CA PHE A 338 22.68 -8.18 -12.71
C PHE A 338 23.12 -8.90 -11.42
N PRO A 339 22.25 -8.98 -10.41
CA PRO A 339 22.50 -9.71 -9.16
C PRO A 339 22.39 -11.23 -9.36
N TYR A 340 23.38 -11.82 -10.04
CA TYR A 340 23.42 -13.26 -10.33
C TYR A 340 23.34 -14.14 -9.08
N LEU A 341 22.76 -15.33 -9.25
CA LEU A 341 22.70 -16.34 -8.20
C LEU A 341 24.11 -16.81 -7.79
N PRO A 342 24.36 -17.08 -6.50
CA PRO A 342 25.63 -17.66 -6.06
C PRO A 342 25.89 -19.01 -6.74
N GLU A 343 27.13 -19.26 -7.17
CA GLU A 343 27.53 -20.53 -7.81
C GLU A 343 27.23 -21.76 -6.95
N ALA A 344 27.29 -21.61 -5.62
CA ALA A 344 26.95 -22.65 -4.65
C ALA A 344 25.47 -23.12 -4.76
N LEU A 345 24.59 -22.30 -5.33
CA LEU A 345 23.17 -22.59 -5.51
C LEU A 345 22.84 -23.02 -6.95
N THR A 346 23.68 -22.65 -7.93
CA THR A 346 23.52 -23.00 -9.34
C THR A 346 24.15 -24.37 -9.67
N THR A 347 23.71 -25.41 -8.96
CA THR A 347 24.29 -26.77 -9.07
C THR A 347 23.42 -27.78 -9.82
N CYS A 348 22.29 -27.37 -10.40
CA CYS A 348 21.48 -28.27 -11.24
C CYS A 348 22.30 -28.82 -12.42
N THR A 349 22.29 -30.15 -12.56
CA THR A 349 23.03 -30.91 -13.58
C THR A 349 22.13 -31.54 -14.64
N LEU A 350 20.83 -31.22 -14.65
CA LEU A 350 19.90 -31.74 -15.65
C LEU A 350 20.33 -31.27 -17.04
N LEU A 351 20.36 -32.19 -18.01
CA LEU A 351 20.92 -31.93 -19.34
C LEU A 351 20.30 -30.70 -20.04
N HIS A 352 18.98 -30.51 -19.91
CA HIS A 352 18.28 -29.35 -20.47
C HIS A 352 18.58 -28.04 -19.72
N CYS A 353 18.98 -28.11 -18.45
CA CYS A 353 19.36 -26.92 -17.68
C CYS A 353 20.76 -26.41 -18.04
N VAL A 354 21.66 -27.29 -18.46
CA VAL A 354 23.05 -26.94 -18.78
C VAL A 354 23.11 -25.92 -19.91
N SER A 355 22.29 -26.08 -20.97
CA SER A 355 22.25 -25.14 -22.09
C SER A 355 21.77 -23.75 -21.68
N HIS A 356 20.75 -23.65 -20.82
CA HIS A 356 20.27 -22.37 -20.30
C HIS A 356 21.33 -21.68 -19.43
N LYS A 357 22.05 -22.44 -18.60
CA LYS A 357 23.09 -21.92 -17.70
C LYS A 357 24.36 -21.48 -18.43
N SER A 358 24.69 -22.12 -19.55
CA SER A 358 25.86 -21.76 -20.36
C SER A 358 25.68 -20.47 -21.16
N ASN A 359 24.47 -19.90 -21.21
CA ASN A 359 24.24 -18.63 -21.88
C ASN A 359 24.85 -17.49 -21.05
N GLU A 360 26.01 -16.99 -21.46
CA GLU A 360 26.73 -15.88 -20.78
C GLU A 360 25.87 -14.61 -20.66
N ASP A 361 24.96 -14.48 -21.61
CA ASP A 361 24.02 -13.41 -21.87
C ASP A 361 22.70 -13.54 -21.08
N GLY A 362 22.47 -14.68 -20.43
CA GLY A 362 21.27 -14.94 -19.62
C GLY A 362 21.51 -14.80 -18.12
N ILE A 363 20.52 -15.19 -17.30
CA ILE A 363 20.62 -15.13 -15.82
C ILE A 363 21.58 -16.16 -15.19
N ARG A 364 22.25 -16.99 -16.01
CA ARG A 364 23.22 -18.03 -15.59
C ARG A 364 22.67 -19.05 -14.57
N ALA A 365 21.35 -19.22 -14.56
CA ALA A 365 20.62 -20.12 -13.69
C ALA A 365 19.46 -20.76 -14.46
N CYS A 366 19.07 -21.96 -14.07
CA CYS A 366 17.82 -22.57 -14.55
C CYS A 366 16.71 -22.45 -13.50
N LYS A 367 15.48 -22.81 -13.87
CA LYS A 367 14.33 -22.83 -12.96
C LYS A 367 14.61 -23.56 -11.64
N HIS A 368 15.21 -24.75 -11.70
CA HIS A 368 15.53 -25.55 -10.51
C HIS A 368 16.54 -24.86 -9.57
N ASP A 369 17.48 -24.07 -10.12
CA ASP A 369 18.44 -23.32 -9.32
C ASP A 369 17.77 -22.12 -8.65
N VAL A 370 16.89 -21.42 -9.36
CA VAL A 370 16.07 -20.32 -8.81
C VAL A 370 15.11 -20.82 -7.74
N GLU A 371 14.38 -21.91 -8.00
CA GLU A 371 13.51 -22.55 -7.01
C GLU A 371 14.27 -22.94 -5.75
N ARG A 372 15.46 -23.53 -5.91
CA ARG A 372 16.32 -23.92 -4.79
C ARG A 372 16.77 -22.72 -3.96
N LEU A 373 17.19 -21.63 -4.59
CA LEU A 373 17.52 -20.37 -3.91
C LEU A 373 16.28 -19.86 -3.14
N PHE A 374 15.12 -19.83 -3.80
CA PHE A 374 13.91 -19.27 -3.24
C PHE A 374 13.36 -20.11 -2.08
N ARG A 375 13.41 -21.44 -2.16
CA ARG A 375 13.11 -22.34 -1.03
C ARG A 375 14.07 -22.15 0.14
N ALA A 376 15.33 -21.79 -0.12
CA ALA A 376 16.30 -21.50 0.93
C ALA A 376 15.96 -20.23 1.75
N SER A 377 15.07 -19.36 1.24
CA SER A 377 14.54 -18.22 2.01
C SER A 377 13.76 -18.65 3.27
N GLY A 378 13.09 -19.79 3.21
CA GLY A 378 12.08 -20.19 4.20
C GLY A 378 10.72 -19.48 4.03
N LEU A 379 10.59 -18.58 3.05
CA LEU A 379 9.39 -17.81 2.71
C LEU A 379 8.69 -18.33 1.44
N TYR A 380 9.18 -19.43 0.85
CA TYR A 380 8.70 -19.94 -0.43
C TYR A 380 7.24 -20.39 -0.38
N ASN A 381 6.36 -19.52 -0.88
CA ASN A 381 4.93 -19.76 -1.06
C ASN A 381 4.42 -18.90 -2.23
N LEU A 382 3.16 -19.08 -2.61
CA LEU A 382 2.54 -18.40 -3.76
C LEU A 382 2.58 -16.87 -3.63
N GLU A 383 2.18 -16.34 -2.47
CA GLU A 383 2.14 -14.90 -2.20
C GLU A 383 3.54 -14.27 -2.29
N TRP A 384 4.54 -14.95 -1.73
CA TRP A 384 5.93 -14.50 -1.78
C TRP A 384 6.50 -14.52 -3.20
N LEU A 385 6.17 -15.55 -4.01
CA LEU A 385 6.58 -15.59 -5.42
C LEU A 385 5.95 -14.46 -6.24
N ARG A 386 4.69 -14.08 -5.98
CA ARG A 386 4.06 -12.92 -6.63
C ARG A 386 4.82 -11.62 -6.34
N LYS A 387 5.22 -11.41 -5.09
CA LYS A 387 6.05 -10.25 -4.69
C LYS A 387 7.40 -10.23 -5.41
N GLU A 388 8.07 -11.39 -5.49
CA GLU A 388 9.31 -11.48 -6.27
C GLU A 388 9.06 -11.27 -7.77
N ARG A 389 8.00 -11.81 -8.36
CA ARG A 389 7.63 -11.57 -9.77
C ARG A 389 7.56 -10.07 -10.08
N LEU A 390 6.88 -9.28 -9.24
CA LEU A 390 6.78 -7.82 -9.41
C LEU A 390 8.15 -7.12 -9.32
N ARG A 391 9.01 -7.56 -8.39
CA ARG A 391 10.37 -7.04 -8.24
C ARG A 391 11.20 -7.21 -9.50
N TRP A 392 11.01 -8.32 -10.21
CA TRP A 392 11.75 -8.66 -11.44
C TRP A 392 11.02 -8.25 -12.73
N HIS A 393 9.91 -7.51 -12.66
CA HIS A 393 9.21 -7.05 -13.86
C HIS A 393 10.12 -6.15 -14.72
N PRO A 394 10.27 -6.41 -16.04
CA PRO A 394 11.23 -5.70 -16.87
C PRO A 394 10.99 -4.18 -16.90
N ASP A 395 9.74 -3.73 -16.86
CA ASP A 395 9.42 -2.29 -16.85
C ASP A 395 9.65 -1.61 -15.51
N ARG A 396 9.66 -2.38 -14.40
CA ARG A 396 10.03 -1.86 -13.08
C ARG A 396 11.55 -1.87 -12.89
N PHE A 397 12.21 -2.91 -13.39
CA PHE A 397 13.66 -3.10 -13.27
C PHE A 397 14.48 -2.23 -14.23
N GLY A 398 14.03 -2.03 -15.47
CA GLY A 398 14.73 -1.24 -16.48
C GLY A 398 15.07 0.19 -16.05
N PRO A 399 14.13 0.96 -15.47
CA PRO A 399 14.42 2.29 -14.94
C PRO A 399 15.46 2.33 -13.80
N LEU A 400 15.76 1.20 -13.15
CA LEU A 400 16.78 1.08 -12.13
C LEU A 400 18.18 0.89 -12.72
N CYS A 401 18.29 0.62 -14.01
CA CYS A 401 19.54 0.34 -14.70
C CYS A 401 20.18 1.60 -15.28
N GLU A 402 21.51 1.62 -15.29
CA GLU A 402 22.29 2.60 -16.06
C GLU A 402 21.88 2.58 -17.53
N GLU A 403 21.94 3.74 -18.19
CA GLU A 403 21.41 3.88 -19.56
C GLU A 403 22.08 2.93 -20.57
N GLU A 404 23.41 2.75 -20.47
CA GLU A 404 24.18 1.84 -21.32
C GLU A 404 23.86 0.36 -21.05
N TRP A 405 23.39 0.02 -19.85
CA TRP A 405 23.10 -1.35 -19.44
C TRP A 405 21.60 -1.66 -19.41
N ARG A 406 20.74 -0.65 -19.63
CA ARG A 406 19.28 -0.74 -19.41
C ARG A 406 18.61 -1.86 -20.18
N GLU A 407 18.91 -1.98 -21.47
CA GLU A 407 18.27 -3.00 -22.30
C GLU A 407 18.70 -4.42 -21.91
N GLN A 408 19.99 -4.59 -21.58
CA GLN A 408 20.51 -5.85 -21.07
C GLN A 408 19.88 -6.21 -19.71
N GLY A 409 19.77 -5.23 -18.81
CA GLY A 409 19.13 -5.39 -17.51
C GLY A 409 17.64 -5.77 -17.62
N ARG A 410 16.89 -5.13 -18.53
CA ARG A 410 15.49 -5.49 -18.83
C ARG A 410 15.37 -6.93 -19.32
N ARG A 411 16.23 -7.34 -20.26
CA ARG A 411 16.23 -8.71 -20.79
C ARG A 411 16.50 -9.75 -19.70
N LEU A 412 17.47 -9.51 -18.82
CA LEU A 412 17.80 -10.41 -17.71
C LEU A 412 16.69 -10.46 -16.66
N ALA A 413 16.07 -9.31 -16.35
CA ALA A 413 14.91 -9.25 -15.47
C ALA A 413 13.72 -10.02 -16.05
N GLU A 414 13.46 -9.90 -17.36
CA GLU A 414 12.42 -10.66 -18.06
C GLU A 414 12.66 -12.18 -17.99
N GLU A 415 13.92 -12.64 -18.14
CA GLU A 415 14.26 -14.05 -17.96
C GLU A 415 13.98 -14.54 -16.54
N MET A 416 14.36 -13.77 -15.52
CA MET A 416 14.05 -14.09 -14.12
C MET A 416 12.53 -14.12 -13.90
N TRP A 417 11.81 -13.11 -14.39
CA TRP A 417 10.36 -13.01 -14.30
C TRP A 417 9.66 -14.25 -14.88
N LYS A 418 10.08 -14.74 -16.06
CA LYS A 418 9.55 -15.96 -16.69
C LYS A 418 9.76 -17.19 -15.82
N VAL A 419 10.95 -17.32 -15.22
CA VAL A 419 11.23 -18.44 -14.30
C VAL A 419 10.31 -18.40 -13.09
N ILE A 420 10.05 -17.22 -12.52
CA ILE A 420 9.15 -17.06 -11.37
C ILE A 420 7.71 -17.38 -11.76
N ASP A 421 7.27 -16.95 -12.94
CA ASP A 421 5.96 -17.25 -13.51
C ASP A 421 5.72 -18.76 -13.65
N GLU A 422 6.71 -19.50 -14.16
CA GLU A 422 6.68 -20.97 -14.22
C GLU A 422 6.54 -21.60 -12.83
N LEU A 423 7.26 -21.09 -11.82
CA LEU A 423 7.18 -21.60 -10.44
C LEU A 423 5.82 -21.33 -9.79
N ILE A 424 5.20 -20.20 -10.09
CA ILE A 424 3.82 -19.89 -9.67
C ILE A 424 2.85 -20.90 -10.29
N GLY A 425 2.96 -21.16 -11.60
CA GLY A 425 2.13 -22.13 -12.30
C GLY A 425 2.24 -23.54 -11.71
N GLU A 426 3.43 -23.98 -11.34
CA GLU A 426 3.64 -25.29 -10.70
C GLU A 426 3.04 -25.37 -9.29
N LEU A 427 3.14 -24.30 -8.49
CA LEU A 427 2.51 -24.27 -7.17
C LEU A 427 0.99 -24.32 -7.26
N LEU A 428 0.40 -23.62 -8.24
CA LEU A 428 -1.04 -23.66 -8.49
C LEU A 428 -1.49 -25.05 -8.92
N ALA A 429 -0.81 -25.65 -9.90
CA ALA A 429 -1.11 -27.00 -10.38
C ALA A 429 -0.95 -28.09 -9.29
N SER A 430 -0.11 -27.86 -8.27
CA SER A 430 0.05 -28.79 -7.14
C SER A 430 -1.07 -28.74 -6.10
N ARG A 431 -1.95 -27.74 -6.16
CA ARG A 431 -3.10 -27.56 -5.26
C ARG A 431 -4.39 -28.17 -5.79
N GLU A 432 -4.45 -28.44 -7.09
CA GLU A 432 -5.52 -29.18 -7.78
C GLU A 432 -5.34 -30.69 -7.57
#